data_AF-A0A2E1NWQ7-F1
#
_entry.id   AF-A0A2E1NWQ7-F1
#
_cell.length_a   1.000
_cell.length_b   1.000
_cell.length_c   1.000
_cell.angle_alpha   90.00
_cell.angle_beta   90.00
_cell.angle_gamma   90.00
#
_symmetry.space_group_name_H-M   'P 1'
#
loop_
_entity.id
_entity.type
_entity.pdbx_description
1 polymer ?
#
loop_
_entity_poly.entity_id
_entity_poly.type
_entity_poly.pdbx_seq_one_letter_code
_entity_poly.pdbx_strand_id
1 'polypeptide(L)'
;MASNSPRNTDDSFNSLPTMKPAHDEVIQRRRSTRGSSLVQSKPGFTWLVFIIAISASICCYYLFTQNQLAEARVSAAELRLSSLESRLTSAGDEMTQSDEAVRVQLKELDREVRKLWDNVWKKSKITLDEHSVNIKNLTTRTTKLNDQQALSKQQLSALNGEIMGYSASLEELTENLDSLQAASQQLAAMNQLLQSLEQQLRAHDKRIGANEEWVNSINSFRRQVNRQLNALSQPVNTVPELQ
;
A
#
# COMPACT_ATOMS: atom_id res chain seq x y z
N MET A 1 -29.73 22.26 -30.77
CA MET A 1 -30.85 21.90 -29.88
C MET A 1 -30.22 21.58 -28.53
N ALA A 2 -29.96 22.51 -27.62
CA ALA A 2 -30.83 23.51 -27.00
C ALA A 2 -32.10 22.88 -26.39
N SER A 3 -32.02 22.50 -25.11
CA SER A 3 -33.10 22.73 -24.16
C SER A 3 -32.53 22.84 -22.75
N ASN A 4 -32.16 24.07 -22.42
CA ASN A 4 -32.06 24.61 -21.09
C ASN A 4 -33.47 24.59 -20.48
N SER A 5 -33.64 24.05 -19.28
CA SER A 5 -34.90 24.13 -18.53
C SER A 5 -34.62 24.54 -17.08
N PRO A 6 -35.55 25.28 -16.45
CA PRO A 6 -35.22 26.55 -15.83
C PRO A 6 -35.02 26.46 -14.31
N ARG A 7 -34.25 27.45 -13.82
CA ARG A 7 -34.03 27.76 -12.42
C ARG A 7 -35.36 28.24 -11.83
N ASN A 8 -35.97 27.43 -10.97
CA ASN A 8 -37.17 27.79 -10.23
C ASN A 8 -36.83 28.89 -9.22
N THR A 9 -37.22 30.12 -9.53
CA THR A 9 -37.15 31.29 -8.63
C THR A 9 -38.55 31.53 -8.10
N ASP A 10 -38.92 30.81 -7.04
CA ASP A 10 -40.13 31.11 -6.29
C ASP A 10 -39.81 32.19 -5.24
N ASP A 11 -40.10 33.42 -5.65
CA ASP A 11 -40.18 34.62 -4.83
C ASP A 11 -41.08 34.38 -3.60
N SER A 12 -40.46 33.98 -2.50
CA SER A 12 -41.11 33.84 -1.19
C SER A 12 -40.84 35.09 -0.33
N PHE A 13 -41.13 36.26 -0.90
CA PHE A 13 -41.05 37.56 -0.20
C PHE A 13 -42.33 38.39 -0.36
N ASN A 14 -43.50 37.76 -0.49
CA ASN A 14 -44.76 38.50 -0.61
C ASN A 14 -45.90 37.96 0.26
N SER A 15 -45.58 37.59 1.50
CA SER A 15 -46.58 37.29 2.54
C SER A 15 -46.26 37.98 3.86
N LEU A 16 -45.94 39.28 3.79
CA LEU A 16 -46.02 40.14 4.97
C LEU A 16 -47.43 40.75 5.03
N PRO A 17 -48.22 40.50 6.09
CA PRO A 17 -49.46 41.23 6.30
C PRO A 17 -49.11 42.72 6.53
N THR A 18 -49.47 43.55 5.55
CA THR A 18 -49.37 45.00 5.67
C THR A 18 -50.41 45.50 6.68
N MET A 19 -49.96 45.74 7.91
CA MET A 19 -50.71 46.50 8.91
C MET A 19 -50.78 47.95 8.44
N LYS A 20 -51.84 48.28 7.70
CA LYS A 20 -52.21 49.68 7.48
C LYS A 20 -52.61 50.27 8.84
N PRO A 21 -52.03 51.42 9.26
CA PRO A 21 -52.53 52.12 10.43
C PRO A 21 -53.97 52.54 10.14
N ALA A 22 -54.91 52.17 11.02
CA ALA A 22 -56.24 52.73 10.99
C ALA A 22 -56.10 54.25 11.12
N HIS A 23 -56.61 54.96 10.12
CA HIS A 23 -56.68 56.41 10.11
C HIS A 23 -57.50 56.84 11.34
N ASP A 24 -56.85 57.53 12.27
CA ASP A 24 -57.50 58.21 13.37
C ASP A 24 -58.32 59.35 12.76
N GLU A 25 -59.63 59.14 12.68
CA GLU A 25 -60.57 60.16 12.21
C GLU A 25 -60.64 61.26 13.26
N VAL A 26 -59.79 62.27 13.07
CA VAL A 26 -59.84 63.52 13.81
C VAL A 26 -61.21 64.16 13.56
N ILE A 27 -62.16 63.93 14.45
CA ILE A 27 -63.40 64.70 14.51
C ILE A 27 -63.03 66.11 14.98
N GLN A 28 -62.64 66.95 14.03
CA GLN A 28 -62.68 68.40 14.15
C GLN A 28 -64.15 68.83 14.25
N ARG A 29 -64.73 68.79 15.46
CA ARG A 29 -65.94 69.56 15.72
C ARG A 29 -65.54 71.00 16.01
N ARG A 30 -65.49 71.79 14.94
CA ARG A 30 -65.42 73.26 14.94
C ARG A 30 -66.36 73.84 16.01
N ARG A 31 -65.77 74.57 16.96
CA ARG A 31 -66.45 75.53 17.81
C ARG A 31 -66.90 76.70 16.93
N SER A 32 -68.20 76.80 16.65
CA SER A 32 -68.81 78.00 16.09
C SER A 32 -69.68 78.65 17.15
N THR A 33 -69.11 79.66 17.80
CA THR A 33 -69.86 80.73 18.46
C THR A 33 -70.77 81.42 17.44
N ARG A 34 -72.06 81.57 17.75
CA ARG A 34 -72.87 82.62 17.12
C ARG A 34 -74.00 83.06 18.03
N GLY A 35 -74.03 84.37 18.28
CA GLY A 35 -75.23 85.17 18.12
C GLY A 35 -76.32 84.96 19.15
N SER A 36 -76.28 85.85 20.14
CA SER A 36 -77.43 86.41 20.82
C SER A 36 -78.61 86.70 19.87
N SER A 37 -79.81 86.26 20.26
CA SER A 37 -81.06 86.95 19.95
C SER A 37 -82.01 86.80 21.13
N LEU A 38 -82.18 87.90 21.87
CA LEU A 38 -83.30 88.13 22.77
C LEU A 38 -84.59 88.23 21.94
N VAL A 39 -85.64 87.47 22.25
CA VAL A 39 -87.06 87.86 22.10
C VAL A 39 -87.94 86.93 22.95
N GLN A 40 -88.48 87.50 24.03
CA GLN A 40 -89.89 87.54 24.41
C GLN A 40 -90.67 86.24 24.72
N SER A 41 -90.81 86.00 26.03
CA SER A 41 -92.02 85.65 26.78
C SER A 41 -93.23 85.07 26.01
N LYS A 42 -93.45 83.76 26.19
CA LYS A 42 -94.77 83.14 26.46
C LYS A 42 -94.56 81.97 27.46
N PRO A 43 -95.29 81.89 28.59
CA PRO A 43 -95.09 80.86 29.61
C PRO A 43 -95.77 79.55 29.20
N GLY A 44 -94.96 78.57 28.79
CA GLY A 44 -95.44 77.23 28.43
C GLY A 44 -94.37 76.28 27.85
N PHE A 45 -93.09 76.68 27.83
CA PHE A 45 -91.97 75.92 27.23
C PHE A 45 -90.77 75.72 28.18
N THR A 46 -90.87 76.14 29.45
CA THR A 46 -89.81 75.97 30.47
C THR A 46 -89.49 74.50 30.74
N TRP A 47 -90.46 73.61 30.57
CA TRP A 47 -90.27 72.17 30.76
C TRP A 47 -89.32 71.55 29.72
N LEU A 48 -89.34 72.00 28.45
CA LEU A 48 -88.45 71.48 27.41
C LEU A 48 -87.00 71.94 27.58
N VAL A 49 -86.76 73.18 28.00
CA VAL A 49 -85.41 73.67 28.33
C VAL A 49 -84.84 72.93 29.55
N PHE A 50 -85.68 72.61 30.53
CA PHE A 50 -85.28 71.85 31.72
C PHE A 50 -84.88 70.40 31.36
N ILE A 51 -85.63 69.74 30.46
CA ILE A 51 -85.29 68.40 29.95
C ILE A 51 -83.96 68.41 29.17
N ILE A 52 -83.74 69.41 28.33
CA ILE A 52 -82.48 69.54 27.56
C ILE A 52 -81.30 69.77 28.50
N ALA A 53 -81.44 70.63 29.52
CA ALA A 53 -80.40 70.86 30.52
C ALA A 53 -80.05 69.59 31.32
N ILE A 54 -81.04 68.79 31.70
CA ILE A 54 -80.83 67.49 32.34
C ILE A 54 -80.10 66.53 31.39
N SER A 55 -80.52 66.43 30.13
CA SER A 55 -79.87 65.56 29.13
C SER A 55 -78.41 65.95 28.84
N ALA A 56 -78.12 67.25 28.80
CA ALA A 56 -76.77 67.79 28.64
C ALA A 56 -75.90 67.51 29.86
N SER A 57 -76.48 67.56 31.07
CA SER A 57 -75.77 67.24 32.31
C SER A 57 -75.43 65.75 32.42
N ILE A 58 -76.34 64.87 31.99
CA ILE A 58 -76.10 63.41 31.89
C ILE A 58 -75.04 63.11 30.83
N CYS A 59 -75.10 63.77 29.67
CA CYS A 59 -74.09 63.64 28.61
C CYS A 59 -72.71 64.13 29.07
N CYS A 60 -72.67 65.25 29.80
CA CYS A 60 -71.44 65.79 30.39
C CYS A 60 -70.84 64.83 31.43
N TYR A 61 -71.68 64.26 32.29
CA TYR A 61 -71.25 63.25 33.26
C TYR A 61 -70.70 61.98 32.59
N TYR A 62 -71.36 61.50 31.54
CA TYR A 62 -70.89 60.36 30.74
C TYR A 62 -69.56 60.65 30.03
N LEU A 63 -69.40 61.87 29.49
CA LEU A 63 -68.15 62.30 28.86
C LEU A 63 -67.01 62.44 29.89
N PHE A 64 -67.31 62.91 31.10
CA PHE A 64 -66.36 63.01 32.19
C PHE A 64 -65.89 61.63 32.67
N THR A 65 -66.82 60.68 32.86
CA THR A 65 -66.46 59.30 33.21
C THR A 65 -65.68 58.63 32.08
N GLN A 66 -66.01 58.91 30.82
CA GLN A 66 -65.24 58.43 29.67
C GLN A 66 -63.81 59.00 29.63
N ASN A 67 -63.63 60.29 29.95
CA ASN A 67 -62.29 60.90 30.06
C ASN A 67 -61.46 60.26 31.18
N GLN A 68 -62.04 60.05 32.37
CA GLN A 68 -61.32 59.37 33.45
C GLN A 68 -60.94 57.93 33.11
N LEU A 69 -61.79 57.21 32.39
CA LEU A 69 -61.45 55.88 31.88
C LEU A 69 -60.34 55.93 30.82
N ALA A 70 -60.30 56.98 29.99
CA ALA A 70 -59.23 57.19 29.03
C ALA A 70 -57.90 57.50 29.73
N GLU A 71 -57.89 58.40 30.72
CA GLU A 71 -56.73 58.72 31.55
C GLU A 71 -56.19 57.49 32.30
N ALA A 72 -57.08 56.63 32.81
CA ALA A 72 -56.70 55.37 33.43
C ALA A 72 -56.04 54.40 32.42
N ARG A 73 -56.47 54.39 31.16
CA ARG A 73 -55.84 53.57 30.11
C ARG A 73 -54.47 54.13 29.70
N VAL A 74 -54.34 55.45 29.62
CA VAL A 74 -53.07 56.13 29.30
C VAL A 74 -52.04 55.84 30.39
N SER A 75 -52.38 56.06 31.66
CA SER A 75 -51.48 55.76 32.78
C SER A 75 -51.10 54.27 32.87
N ALA A 76 -52.05 53.36 32.61
CA ALA A 76 -51.74 51.93 32.52
C ALA A 76 -50.80 51.57 31.36
N ALA A 77 -50.94 52.27 30.22
CA ALA A 77 -50.05 52.11 29.07
C ALA A 77 -48.65 52.68 29.34
N GLU A 78 -48.55 53.83 30.01
CA GLU A 78 -47.28 54.44 30.43
C GLU A 78 -46.51 53.54 31.42
N LEU A 79 -47.19 52.94 32.39
CA LEU A 79 -46.56 51.97 33.31
C LEU A 79 -46.03 50.74 32.57
N ARG A 80 -46.79 50.24 31.59
CA ARG A 80 -46.34 49.13 30.74
C ARG A 80 -45.15 49.53 29.88
N LEU A 81 -45.20 50.70 29.26
CA LEU A 81 -44.11 51.23 28.44
C LEU A 81 -42.85 51.39 29.29
N SER A 82 -42.95 52.00 30.47
CA SER A 82 -41.84 52.11 31.42
C SER A 82 -41.28 50.74 31.82
N SER A 83 -42.15 49.74 32.07
CA SER A 83 -41.69 48.37 32.36
C SER A 83 -41.03 47.70 31.17
N LEU A 84 -41.50 47.98 29.94
CA LEU A 84 -40.93 47.47 28.70
C LEU A 84 -39.60 48.14 28.41
N GLU A 85 -39.46 49.45 28.62
CA GLU A 85 -38.21 50.21 28.49
C GLU A 85 -37.19 49.75 29.52
N SER A 86 -37.59 49.51 30.77
CA SER A 86 -36.72 48.93 31.79
C SER A 86 -36.26 47.54 31.39
N ARG A 87 -37.16 46.67 30.92
CA ARG A 87 -36.81 45.33 30.42
C ARG A 87 -35.95 45.37 29.16
N LEU A 88 -36.19 46.31 28.26
CA LEU A 88 -35.44 46.48 27.02
C LEU A 88 -34.04 47.02 27.32
N THR A 89 -33.92 47.92 28.30
CA THR A 89 -32.63 48.42 28.78
C THR A 89 -31.85 47.30 29.46
N SER A 90 -32.48 46.54 30.37
CA SER A 90 -31.86 45.37 30.99
C SER A 90 -31.50 44.29 29.97
N ALA A 91 -32.34 44.05 28.96
CA ALA A 91 -32.04 43.12 27.88
C ALA A 91 -30.94 43.65 26.95
N GLY A 92 -30.85 44.95 26.72
CA GLY A 92 -29.78 45.58 25.94
C GLY A 92 -28.43 45.49 26.66
N ASP A 93 -28.42 45.75 27.97
CA ASP A 93 -27.24 45.61 28.82
C ASP A 93 -26.82 44.15 28.97
N GLU A 94 -27.76 43.23 29.23
CA GLU A 94 -27.50 41.79 29.33
C GLU A 94 -27.05 41.20 27.98
N MET A 95 -27.65 41.63 26.87
CA MET A 95 -27.24 41.21 25.52
C MET A 95 -25.85 41.74 25.17
N THR A 96 -25.51 42.97 25.56
CA THR A 96 -24.17 43.53 25.35
C THR A 96 -23.14 42.78 26.19
N GLN A 97 -23.46 42.53 27.46
CA GLN A 97 -22.61 41.75 28.36
C GLN A 97 -22.45 40.29 27.89
N SER A 98 -23.50 39.70 27.33
CA SER A 98 -23.50 38.35 26.75
C SER A 98 -22.70 38.30 25.43
N ASP A 99 -22.82 39.29 24.55
CA ASP A 99 -22.02 39.39 23.32
C ASP A 99 -20.53 39.56 23.66
N GLU A 100 -20.19 40.35 24.68
CA GLU A 100 -18.82 40.45 25.19
C GLU A 100 -18.32 39.11 25.76
N ALA A 101 -19.12 38.41 26.56
CA ALA A 101 -18.77 37.10 27.11
C ALA A 101 -18.56 36.05 26.00
N VAL A 102 -19.42 36.02 24.99
CA VAL A 102 -19.29 35.11 23.82
C VAL A 102 -18.06 35.46 22.99
N ARG A 103 -17.75 36.73 22.77
CA ARG A 103 -16.51 37.15 22.09
C ARG A 103 -15.26 36.70 22.84
N VAL A 104 -15.27 36.74 24.17
CA VAL A 104 -14.16 36.23 24.99
C VAL A 104 -14.05 34.71 24.85
N GLN A 105 -15.16 33.97 24.93
CA GLN A 105 -15.16 32.52 24.72
C GLN A 105 -14.65 32.15 23.32
N LEU A 106 -15.11 32.84 22.28
CA LEU A 106 -14.66 32.60 20.90
C LEU A 106 -13.15 32.82 20.74
N LYS A 107 -12.60 33.85 21.40
CA LYS A 107 -11.15 34.08 21.43
C LYS A 107 -10.39 32.98 22.16
N GLU A 108 -10.93 32.43 23.25
CA GLU A 108 -10.29 31.31 23.93
C GLU A 108 -10.37 30.02 23.11
N LEU A 109 -11.52 29.73 22.50
CA LEU A 109 -11.64 28.61 21.56
C LEU A 109 -10.69 28.74 20.37
N ASP A 110 -10.54 29.94 19.78
CA ASP A 110 -9.57 30.16 18.69
C ASP A 110 -8.13 29.87 19.15
N ARG A 111 -7.77 30.26 20.38
CA ARG A 111 -6.47 29.93 20.96
C ARG A 111 -6.31 28.44 21.19
N GLU A 112 -7.33 27.75 21.69
CA GLU A 112 -7.30 26.31 21.89
C GLU A 112 -7.17 25.56 20.56
N VAL A 113 -7.93 25.97 19.54
CA VAL A 113 -7.80 25.44 18.17
C VAL A 113 -6.40 25.66 17.64
N ARG A 114 -5.82 26.85 17.81
CA ARG A 114 -4.44 27.14 17.39
C ARG A 114 -3.42 26.30 18.16
N LYS A 115 -3.58 26.12 19.48
CA LYS A 115 -2.72 25.25 20.30
C LYS A 115 -2.79 23.80 19.86
N LEU A 116 -4.00 23.27 19.61
CA LEU A 116 -4.22 21.91 19.13
C LEU A 116 -3.63 21.73 17.73
N TRP A 117 -3.87 22.69 16.84
CA TRP A 117 -3.32 22.69 15.49
C TRP A 117 -1.79 22.70 15.51
N ASP A 118 -1.17 23.57 16.31
CA ASP A 118 0.29 23.61 16.46
C ASP A 118 0.86 22.30 17.02
N ASN A 119 0.17 21.69 18.00
CA ASN A 119 0.59 20.41 18.58
C ASN A 119 0.52 19.28 17.54
N VAL A 120 -0.62 19.15 16.86
CA VAL A 120 -0.86 18.13 15.84
C VAL A 120 0.10 18.32 14.66
N TRP A 121 0.29 19.55 14.20
CA TRP A 121 1.19 19.86 13.10
C TRP A 121 2.65 19.54 13.45
N LYS A 122 3.13 19.93 14.65
CA LYS A 122 4.49 19.59 15.10
C LYS A 122 4.68 18.08 15.18
N LYS A 123 3.74 17.35 15.80
CA LYS A 123 3.80 15.89 15.88
C LYS A 123 3.80 15.24 14.50
N SER A 124 2.86 15.63 13.64
CA SER A 124 2.74 15.10 12.28
C SER A 124 3.98 15.37 11.45
N LYS A 125 4.60 16.55 11.59
CA LYS A 125 5.83 16.89 10.88
C LYS A 125 7.01 16.03 11.33
N ILE A 126 7.16 15.82 12.64
CA ILE A 126 8.22 14.97 13.20
C ILE A 126 8.02 13.52 12.76
N THR A 127 6.81 12.98 12.88
CA THR A 127 6.53 11.59 12.49
C THR A 127 6.70 11.39 10.98
N LEU A 128 6.31 12.37 10.16
CA LEU A 128 6.53 12.31 8.72
C LEU A 128 8.03 12.30 8.37
N ASP A 129 8.84 13.11 9.04
CA ASP A 129 10.28 13.14 8.84
C ASP A 129 10.93 11.81 9.25
N GLU A 130 10.58 11.28 10.42
CA GLU A 130 11.03 9.97 10.91
C GLU A 130 10.63 8.84 9.96
N HIS A 131 9.37 8.79 9.53
CA HIS A 131 8.92 7.82 8.54
C HIS A 131 9.64 7.99 7.20
N SER A 132 9.93 9.21 6.76
CA SER A 132 10.66 9.45 5.52
C SER A 132 12.10 8.91 5.60
N VAL A 133 12.77 9.09 6.74
CA VAL A 133 14.11 8.56 6.99
C VAL A 133 14.07 7.04 7.08
N ASN A 134 13.09 6.48 7.80
CA ASN A 134 12.92 5.03 7.91
C ASN A 134 12.62 4.38 6.56
N ILE A 135 11.76 4.98 5.72
CA ILE A 135 11.51 4.51 4.36
C ILE A 135 12.79 4.55 3.54
N LYS A 136 13.54 5.66 3.53
CA LYS A 136 14.82 5.75 2.81
C LYS A 136 15.82 4.67 3.26
N ASN A 137 15.92 4.43 4.57
CA ASN A 137 16.78 3.41 5.14
C ASN A 137 16.33 2.00 4.73
N LEU A 138 15.03 1.71 4.79
CA LEU A 138 14.46 0.43 4.37
C LEU A 138 14.66 0.22 2.87
N THR A 139 14.37 1.22 2.03
CA THR A 139 14.64 1.16 0.58
C THR A 139 16.11 0.87 0.30
N THR A 140 17.04 1.56 0.97
CA THR A 140 18.49 1.34 0.81
C THR A 140 18.92 -0.05 1.27
N ARG A 141 18.31 -0.59 2.35
CA ARG A 141 18.58 -1.96 2.81
C ARG A 141 18.03 -2.98 1.81
N THR A 142 16.81 -2.78 1.32
CA THR A 142 16.17 -3.65 0.33
C THR A 142 16.95 -3.67 -0.99
N THR A 143 17.45 -2.53 -1.48
CA THR A 143 18.28 -2.51 -2.69
C THR A 143 19.58 -3.28 -2.47
N LYS A 144 20.29 -3.04 -1.36
CA LYS A 144 21.50 -3.81 -1.01
C LYS A 144 21.25 -5.31 -0.90
N LEU A 145 20.12 -5.71 -0.31
CA LEU A 145 19.73 -7.12 -0.20
C LEU A 145 19.43 -7.72 -1.58
N ASN A 146 18.76 -6.98 -2.48
CA ASN A 146 18.54 -7.42 -3.85
C ASN A 146 19.87 -7.59 -4.61
N ASP A 147 20.80 -6.66 -4.46
CA ASP A 147 22.13 -6.74 -5.08
C ASP A 147 22.91 -7.96 -4.54
N GLN A 148 22.90 -8.18 -3.23
CA GLN A 148 23.50 -9.37 -2.61
C GLN A 148 22.83 -10.67 -3.08
N GLN A 149 21.50 -10.67 -3.23
CA GLN A 149 20.77 -11.82 -3.75
C GLN A 149 21.14 -12.11 -5.21
N ALA A 150 21.32 -11.08 -6.04
CA ALA A 150 21.77 -11.23 -7.42
C ALA A 150 23.19 -11.82 -7.49
N LEU A 151 24.11 -11.30 -6.67
CA LEU A 151 25.47 -11.84 -6.55
C LEU A 151 25.48 -13.30 -6.08
N SER A 152 24.67 -13.62 -5.06
CA SER A 152 24.55 -14.99 -4.54
C SER A 152 24.00 -15.96 -5.61
N LYS A 153 23.00 -15.53 -6.39
CA LYS A 153 22.50 -16.32 -7.53
C LYS A 153 23.57 -16.56 -8.60
N GLN A 154 24.37 -15.54 -8.90
CA GLN A 154 25.48 -15.68 -9.86
C GLN A 154 26.55 -16.65 -9.33
N GLN A 155 26.91 -16.55 -8.05
CA GLN A 155 27.84 -17.49 -7.41
C GLN A 155 27.31 -18.93 -7.41
N LEU A 156 26.02 -19.13 -7.11
CA LEU A 156 25.39 -20.44 -7.20
C LEU A 156 25.41 -21.02 -8.61
N SER A 157 25.15 -20.19 -9.63
CA SER A 157 25.24 -20.62 -11.02
C SER A 157 26.66 -21.00 -11.41
N ALA A 158 27.67 -20.25 -10.95
CA ALA A 158 29.08 -20.54 -11.20
C ALA A 158 29.49 -21.86 -10.52
N LEU A 159 29.15 -22.03 -9.24
CA LEU A 159 29.39 -23.28 -8.50
C LEU A 159 28.70 -24.48 -9.13
N ASN A 160 27.47 -24.31 -9.63
CA ASN A 160 26.78 -25.38 -10.36
C ASN A 160 27.52 -25.77 -11.65
N GLY A 161 28.06 -24.77 -12.37
CA GLY A 161 28.92 -25.02 -13.53
C GLY A 161 30.21 -25.75 -13.17
N GLU A 162 30.87 -25.37 -12.08
CA GLU A 162 32.06 -26.06 -11.57
C GLU A 162 31.76 -27.51 -11.15
N ILE A 163 30.64 -27.75 -10.46
CA ILE A 163 30.20 -29.10 -10.09
C ILE A 163 29.97 -29.97 -11.34
N MET A 164 29.33 -29.42 -12.37
CA MET A 164 29.16 -30.13 -13.65
C MET A 164 30.52 -30.43 -14.30
N GLY A 165 31.45 -29.47 -14.28
CA GLY A 165 32.82 -29.69 -14.76
C GLY A 165 33.55 -30.80 -14.00
N TYR A 166 33.48 -30.81 -12.68
CA TYR A 166 34.05 -31.88 -11.87
C TYR A 166 33.38 -33.24 -12.11
N SER A 167 32.07 -33.28 -12.32
CA SER A 167 31.37 -34.53 -12.63
C SER A 167 31.84 -35.12 -13.97
N ALA A 168 32.02 -34.30 -15.00
CA ALA A 168 32.55 -34.75 -16.28
C ALA A 168 34.02 -35.22 -16.17
N SER A 169 34.84 -34.49 -15.40
CA SER A 169 36.23 -34.90 -15.16
C SER A 169 36.33 -36.21 -14.37
N LEU A 170 35.41 -36.47 -13.44
CA LEU A 170 35.33 -37.75 -12.74
C LEU A 170 34.93 -38.89 -13.67
N GLU A 171 33.97 -38.67 -14.57
CA GLU A 171 33.57 -39.66 -15.58
C GLU A 171 34.74 -40.01 -16.52
N GLU A 172 35.45 -38.99 -17.01
CA GLU A 172 36.68 -39.18 -17.81
C GLU A 172 37.76 -39.95 -17.03
N LEU A 173 37.95 -39.65 -15.75
CA LEU A 173 38.91 -40.37 -14.91
C LEU A 173 38.51 -41.84 -14.70
N THR A 174 37.22 -42.12 -14.56
CA THR A 174 36.70 -43.49 -14.48
C THR A 174 36.94 -44.25 -15.77
N GLU A 175 36.65 -43.67 -16.94
CA GLU A 175 36.94 -44.30 -18.24
C GLU A 175 38.44 -44.58 -18.41
N ASN A 176 39.28 -43.62 -18.02
CA ASN A 176 40.73 -43.79 -18.04
C ASN A 176 41.19 -44.93 -17.13
N LEU A 177 40.62 -45.07 -15.93
CA LEU A 177 40.91 -46.18 -15.02
C LEU A 177 40.50 -47.54 -15.61
N ASP A 178 39.32 -47.62 -16.24
CA ASP A 178 38.85 -48.84 -16.90
C ASP A 178 39.79 -49.24 -18.05
N SER A 179 40.24 -48.26 -18.85
CA SER A 179 41.21 -48.50 -19.92
C SER A 179 42.55 -48.99 -19.39
N LEU A 180 43.02 -48.42 -18.26
CA LEU A 180 44.28 -48.81 -17.62
C LEU A 180 44.18 -50.23 -17.03
N GLN A 181 43.04 -50.58 -16.47
CA GLN A 181 42.75 -51.93 -15.99
C GLN A 181 42.74 -52.95 -17.13
N ALA A 182 42.11 -52.62 -18.27
CA ALA A 182 42.14 -53.46 -19.46
C ALA A 182 43.57 -53.64 -20.00
N ALA A 183 44.36 -52.57 -20.06
CA ALA A 183 45.76 -52.63 -20.47
C ALA A 183 46.61 -53.50 -19.52
N SER A 184 46.37 -53.40 -18.20
CA SER A 184 47.02 -54.25 -17.19
C SER A 184 46.69 -55.74 -17.40
N GLN A 185 45.43 -56.07 -17.65
CA GLN A 185 45.02 -57.45 -17.96
C GLN A 185 45.68 -57.97 -19.24
N GLN A 186 45.78 -57.13 -20.28
CA GLN A 186 46.45 -57.50 -21.52
C GLN A 186 47.96 -57.73 -21.31
N LEU A 187 48.63 -56.91 -20.50
CA LEU A 187 50.04 -57.11 -20.11
C LEU A 187 50.23 -58.42 -19.35
N ALA A 188 49.31 -58.76 -18.43
CA ALA A 188 49.35 -60.04 -17.73
C ALA A 188 49.22 -61.24 -18.69
N ALA A 189 48.31 -61.18 -19.66
CA ALA A 189 48.15 -62.21 -20.68
C ALA A 189 49.38 -62.32 -21.61
N MET A 190 49.96 -61.19 -22.02
CA MET A 190 51.20 -61.15 -22.81
C MET A 190 52.36 -61.80 -22.05
N ASN A 191 52.50 -61.54 -20.74
CA ASN A 191 53.52 -62.18 -19.91
C ASN A 191 53.34 -63.70 -19.83
N GLN A 192 52.10 -64.20 -19.70
CA GLN A 192 51.84 -65.65 -19.75
C GLN A 192 52.20 -66.25 -21.10
N LEU A 193 51.89 -65.56 -22.20
CA LEU A 193 52.24 -65.99 -23.55
C LEU A 193 53.76 -66.03 -23.75
N LEU A 194 54.49 -65.02 -23.26
CA LEU A 194 55.96 -65.02 -23.28
C LEU A 194 56.56 -66.20 -22.52
N GLN A 195 56.04 -66.52 -21.33
CA GLN A 195 56.47 -67.70 -20.58
C GLN A 195 56.22 -69.00 -21.35
N SER A 196 55.06 -69.10 -22.03
CA SER A 196 54.74 -70.27 -22.85
C SER A 196 55.67 -70.41 -24.06
N LEU A 197 55.99 -69.29 -24.73
CA LEU A 197 56.94 -69.25 -25.84
C LEU A 197 58.35 -69.62 -25.38
N GLU A 198 58.79 -69.13 -24.22
CA GLU A 198 60.09 -69.49 -23.65
C GLU A 198 60.18 -71.00 -23.38
N GLN A 199 59.12 -71.61 -22.84
CA GLN A 199 59.05 -73.06 -22.63
C GLN A 199 59.09 -73.84 -23.95
N GLN A 200 58.33 -73.40 -24.96
CA GLN A 200 58.34 -74.00 -26.28
C GLN A 200 59.72 -73.89 -26.93
N LEU A 201 60.38 -72.73 -26.84
CA LEU A 201 61.72 -72.51 -27.38
C LEU A 201 62.74 -73.44 -26.72
N ARG A 202 62.71 -73.58 -25.39
CA ARG A 202 63.55 -74.55 -24.67
C ARG A 202 63.27 -76.00 -25.09
N ALA A 203 62.02 -76.35 -25.35
CA ALA A 203 61.68 -77.69 -25.83
C ALA A 203 62.19 -77.92 -27.26
N HIS A 204 62.10 -76.92 -28.14
CA HIS A 204 62.67 -76.96 -29.48
C HIS A 204 64.19 -77.08 -29.46
N ASP A 205 64.86 -76.30 -28.61
CA ASP A 205 66.31 -76.33 -28.43
C ASP A 205 66.80 -77.73 -28.02
N LYS A 206 66.12 -78.36 -27.04
CA LYS A 206 66.39 -79.76 -26.67
C LYS A 206 66.20 -80.75 -27.82
N ARG A 207 65.15 -80.57 -28.62
CA ARG A 207 64.88 -81.44 -29.79
C ARG A 207 65.93 -81.25 -30.88
N ILE A 208 66.39 -80.02 -31.11
CA ILE A 208 67.46 -79.73 -32.05
C ILE A 208 68.75 -80.39 -31.57
N GLY A 209 69.14 -80.22 -30.31
CA GLY A 209 70.31 -80.90 -29.73
C GLY A 209 70.24 -82.42 -29.85
N ALA A 210 69.09 -83.03 -29.52
CA ALA A 210 68.89 -84.47 -29.69
C ALA A 210 68.98 -84.91 -31.17
N ASN A 211 68.46 -84.10 -32.10
CA ASN A 211 68.58 -84.37 -33.53
C ASN A 211 70.04 -84.23 -34.02
N GLU A 212 70.79 -83.24 -33.53
CA GLU A 212 72.21 -83.08 -33.83
C GLU A 212 73.05 -84.26 -33.33
N GLU A 213 72.78 -84.73 -32.11
CA GLU A 213 73.38 -85.96 -31.57
C GLU A 213 73.04 -87.18 -32.42
N TRP A 214 71.76 -87.32 -32.83
CA TRP A 214 71.33 -88.37 -33.72
C TRP A 214 72.05 -88.32 -35.08
N VAL A 215 72.12 -87.15 -35.74
CA VAL A 215 72.85 -86.98 -37.00
C VAL A 215 74.34 -87.31 -36.84
N ASN A 216 74.96 -86.89 -35.74
CA ASN A 216 76.34 -87.23 -35.42
C ASN A 216 76.54 -88.75 -35.26
N SER A 217 75.59 -89.45 -34.63
CA SER A 217 75.60 -90.92 -34.52
C SER A 217 75.42 -91.61 -35.89
N ILE A 218 74.58 -91.06 -36.77
CA ILE A 218 74.46 -91.55 -38.16
C ILE A 218 75.77 -91.33 -38.91
N ASN A 219 76.41 -90.18 -38.75
CA ASN A 219 77.65 -89.87 -39.43
C ASN A 219 78.79 -90.78 -38.94
N SER A 220 78.87 -91.07 -37.63
CA SER A 220 79.85 -92.02 -37.10
C SER A 220 79.57 -93.45 -37.60
N PHE A 221 78.31 -93.88 -37.65
CA PHE A 221 77.91 -95.15 -38.25
C PHE A 221 78.28 -95.23 -39.74
N ARG A 222 77.99 -94.19 -40.53
CA ARG A 222 78.40 -94.11 -41.95
C ARG A 222 79.92 -94.22 -42.10
N ARG A 223 80.70 -93.54 -41.25
CA ARG A 223 82.17 -93.66 -41.25
C ARG A 223 82.61 -95.09 -40.92
N GLN A 224 81.98 -95.75 -39.95
CA GLN A 224 82.28 -97.13 -39.59
C GLN A 224 81.94 -98.10 -40.73
N VAL A 225 80.76 -97.99 -41.33
CA VAL A 225 80.34 -98.80 -42.49
C VAL A 225 81.27 -98.57 -43.67
N ASN A 226 81.62 -97.33 -43.99
CA ASN A 226 82.55 -97.03 -45.08
C ASN A 226 83.94 -97.64 -44.83
N ARG A 227 84.44 -97.66 -43.58
CA ARG A 227 85.69 -98.36 -43.24
C ARG A 227 85.58 -99.87 -43.44
N GLN A 228 84.48 -100.49 -42.99
CA GLN A 228 84.24 -101.92 -43.17
C GLN A 228 84.14 -102.31 -44.65
N LEU A 229 83.41 -101.51 -45.44
CA LEU A 229 83.28 -101.74 -46.89
C LEU A 229 84.62 -101.60 -47.60
N ASN A 230 85.43 -100.60 -47.23
CA ASN A 230 86.80 -100.48 -47.74
C ASN A 230 87.70 -101.67 -47.33
N ALA A 231 87.57 -102.20 -46.12
CA ALA A 231 88.30 -103.39 -45.68
C ALA A 231 87.88 -104.67 -46.44
N LEU A 232 86.59 -104.81 -46.76
CA LEU A 232 86.07 -105.88 -47.62
C LEU A 232 86.48 -105.72 -49.09
N SER A 233 86.67 -104.47 -49.53
CA SER A 233 87.11 -104.13 -50.90
C SER A 233 88.63 -104.19 -51.06
N GLN A 234 89.39 -104.34 -49.98
CA GLN A 234 90.78 -104.77 -50.09
C GLN A 234 90.75 -106.23 -50.55
N PRO A 235 91.30 -106.57 -51.72
CA PRO A 235 91.31 -107.94 -52.19
C PRO A 235 92.05 -108.79 -51.16
N VAL A 236 91.36 -109.81 -50.65
CA VAL A 236 91.98 -110.95 -49.99
C VAL A 236 92.84 -111.64 -51.05
N ASN A 237 94.06 -111.14 -51.25
CA ASN A 237 95.14 -111.91 -51.86
C ASN A 237 95.58 -112.93 -50.81
N THR A 238 94.74 -113.95 -50.63
CA THR A 238 95.19 -115.26 -50.17
C THR A 238 96.08 -115.87 -51.25
N VAL A 239 97.33 -116.13 -50.92
CA VAL A 239 98.03 -117.31 -51.46
C VAL A 239 98.55 -118.10 -50.25
N PRO A 240 98.06 -119.33 -50.01
CA PRO A 240 98.71 -120.25 -49.09
C PRO A 240 99.87 -120.92 -49.85
N GLU A 241 101.10 -120.81 -49.33
CA GLU A 241 102.18 -121.71 -49.76
C GLU A 241 102.25 -122.92 -48.84
N LEU A 242 102.10 -124.08 -49.47
CA LEU A 242 102.54 -125.37 -48.97
C LEU A 242 104.06 -125.43 -49.06
N GLN A 243 104.75 -125.51 -47.91
CA GLN A 243 105.93 -126.33 -47.65
C GLN A 243 106.25 -126.34 -46.16
#